data_AF-A0A507ZQ74-F1
#
_entry.id   AF-A0A507ZQ74-F1
#
_cell.length_a   1.000
_cell.length_b   1.000
_cell.length_c   1.000
_cell.angle_alpha   90.00
_cell.angle_beta   90.00
_cell.angle_gamma   90.00
#
_symmetry.space_group_name_H-M   'P 1'
#
loop_
_entity.id
_entity.type
_entity.pdbx_description
1 polymer ?
#
loop_
_entity_poly.entity_id
_entity_poly.type
_entity_poly.pdbx_seq_one_letter_code
_entity_poly.pdbx_strand_id
1 'polypeptide(L)'
;MSNIVAIVGRPNVGKSTFFNRLIQRREAIVDSVSGVTRDRHYGKSDWNGKEFTVIDTGGYVVGSDDVFEKEIDKQVKLAIDEADVIIFMVDVEFGINPMDQEVAKLLRRVDKPVFLAVNKVDSAVREESAIEFYSLGLGDYYTIAGISGSGTGDLLDAVVEALPEKKEDAETDLPRFAVVGRPNAGKSSFINALIGEERYIVTDIAGTTRDSMDTKYNRFGFEFNLVDTAGIRRKAKVKEDVEFYSVMRSVRAIENSDVCILLLDATRGFDGQVQNIFWLAHRNKKGIVILVNKWDLVEKETKTVKEYEKHIRQEIEPFTDVPILFISVTSKQRIYKAIETAVNVYKNRSQRIKTRKLNDVMLPIIQDNPPPGYKGKYVKIKFVSQIPTPTPQFAFFCNLPQYVKDPYKRFLENKIRKEFDFTGVPISIFMRKK
;
A
#
# COMPACT_ATOMS: atom_id res chain seq x y z
N MET A 1 3.32 11.50 6.02
CA MET A 1 2.77 10.14 6.18
C MET A 1 1.44 10.03 5.41
N SER A 2 1.00 8.82 5.08
CA SER A 2 -0.31 8.57 4.45
C SER A 2 -1.37 8.55 5.55
N ASN A 3 -2.44 9.33 5.37
CA ASN A 3 -3.52 9.46 6.34
C ASN A 3 -4.39 8.20 6.35
N ILE A 4 -4.77 7.71 7.53
CA ILE A 4 -5.56 6.49 7.69
C ILE A 4 -6.90 6.79 8.35
N VAL A 5 -7.97 6.30 7.73
CA VAL A 5 -9.34 6.37 8.23
C VAL A 5 -9.81 4.96 8.56
N ALA A 6 -10.15 4.68 9.82
CA ALA A 6 -10.70 3.38 10.20
C ALA A 6 -12.22 3.42 10.32
N ILE A 7 -12.90 2.43 9.74
CA ILE A 7 -14.33 2.21 9.89
C ILE A 7 -14.54 1.14 10.95
N VAL A 8 -15.10 1.52 12.09
CA VAL A 8 -15.38 0.64 13.23
C VAL A 8 -16.87 0.53 13.50
N GLY A 9 -17.32 -0.60 14.05
CA GLY A 9 -18.72 -0.82 14.40
C GLY A 9 -19.08 -2.31 14.43
N ARG A 10 -20.21 -2.64 15.04
CA ARG A 10 -20.67 -4.04 15.16
C ARG A 10 -20.90 -4.70 13.77
N PRO A 11 -21.02 -6.03 13.68
CA PRO A 11 -21.39 -6.69 12.43
C PRO A 11 -22.69 -6.13 11.81
N ASN A 12 -22.79 -6.21 10.48
CA ASN A 12 -24.00 -5.89 9.71
C ASN A 12 -24.49 -4.43 9.73
N VAL A 13 -23.75 -3.49 10.33
CA VAL A 13 -24.07 -2.04 10.25
C VAL A 13 -23.78 -1.40 8.89
N GLY A 14 -23.26 -2.17 7.92
CA GLY A 14 -22.97 -1.68 6.57
C GLY A 14 -21.55 -1.13 6.35
N LYS A 15 -20.59 -1.45 7.23
CA LYS A 15 -19.17 -1.05 7.10
C LYS A 15 -18.58 -1.41 5.73
N SER A 16 -18.69 -2.68 5.32
CA SER A 16 -18.12 -3.14 4.04
C SER A 16 -18.82 -2.53 2.83
N THR A 17 -20.11 -2.21 2.94
CA THR A 17 -20.84 -1.47 1.89
C THR A 17 -20.29 -0.05 1.73
N PHE A 18 -20.10 0.67 2.85
CA PHE A 18 -19.53 2.00 2.84
C PHE A 18 -18.06 1.99 2.39
N PHE A 19 -17.25 1.06 2.90
CA PHE A 19 -15.87 0.81 2.47
C PHE A 19 -15.79 0.61 0.95
N ASN A 20 -16.59 -0.30 0.39
CA ASN A 20 -16.63 -0.56 -1.04
C ASN A 20 -17.02 0.68 -1.85
N ARG A 21 -17.89 1.53 -1.31
CA ARG A 21 -18.22 2.81 -1.93
C ARG A 21 -17.04 3.79 -1.94
N LEU A 22 -16.31 3.90 -0.84
CA LEU A 22 -15.17 4.79 -0.71
C LEU A 22 -14.04 4.41 -1.66
N ILE A 23 -13.80 3.11 -1.85
CA ILE A 23 -12.76 2.63 -2.76
C ILE A 23 -13.18 2.77 -4.22
N GLN A 24 -14.46 2.57 -4.57
CA GLN A 24 -14.97 2.57 -5.96
C GLN A 24 -14.89 3.93 -6.68
N ARG A 25 -14.57 5.02 -5.97
CA ARG A 25 -14.27 6.33 -6.60
C ARG A 25 -12.97 6.31 -7.41
N ARG A 26 -12.11 5.30 -7.22
CA ARG A 26 -11.04 4.90 -8.15
C ARG A 26 -11.18 3.40 -8.41
N GLU A 27 -10.62 2.86 -9.48
CA GLU A 27 -10.47 1.39 -9.64
C GLU A 27 -9.45 0.86 -8.60
N ALA A 28 -9.79 0.91 -7.31
CA ALA A 28 -8.95 0.49 -6.21
C ALA A 28 -9.32 -0.95 -5.81
N ILE A 29 -8.38 -1.85 -6.09
CA ILE A 29 -8.45 -3.28 -5.81
C ILE A 29 -8.42 -3.49 -4.30
N VAL A 30 -9.46 -4.15 -3.77
CA VAL A 30 -9.53 -4.59 -2.36
C VAL A 30 -8.34 -5.51 -2.07
N ASP A 31 -7.54 -5.16 -1.07
CA ASP A 31 -6.55 -6.08 -0.53
C ASP A 31 -7.10 -6.85 0.65
N SER A 32 -7.23 -8.17 0.50
CA SER A 32 -7.32 -9.10 1.62
C SER A 32 -5.88 -9.50 2.00
N VAL A 33 -5.36 -8.95 3.09
CA VAL A 33 -4.10 -9.47 3.64
C VAL A 33 -4.40 -10.78 4.35
N SER A 34 -4.36 -11.88 3.59
CA SER A 34 -4.49 -13.23 4.14
C SER A 34 -3.28 -13.56 5.01
N GLY A 35 -3.53 -13.97 6.26
CA GLY A 35 -2.51 -14.37 7.22
C GLY A 35 -2.58 -13.71 8.61
N VAL A 36 -3.56 -12.84 8.88
CA VAL A 36 -3.89 -12.35 10.22
C VAL A 36 -5.32 -12.75 10.56
N THR A 37 -5.55 -13.19 11.80
CA THR A 37 -6.87 -13.62 12.27
C THR A 37 -7.88 -12.46 12.16
N ARG A 38 -8.90 -12.69 11.31
CA ARG A 38 -10.10 -11.88 10.97
C ARG A 38 -9.90 -10.76 9.94
N ASP A 39 -10.70 -10.85 8.88
CA ASP A 39 -10.64 -10.12 7.61
C ASP A 39 -10.66 -8.60 7.80
N ARG A 40 -9.51 -7.95 7.59
CA ARG A 40 -9.42 -6.48 7.43
C ARG A 40 -9.13 -6.15 5.98
N HIS A 41 -9.92 -5.23 5.43
CA HIS A 41 -9.76 -4.77 4.05
C HIS A 41 -9.13 -3.39 4.02
N TYR A 42 -8.15 -3.22 3.14
CA TYR A 42 -7.47 -1.95 2.91
C TYR A 42 -7.82 -1.43 1.53
N GLY A 43 -8.07 -0.13 1.44
CA GLY A 43 -8.38 0.52 0.18
C GLY A 43 -8.00 1.98 0.20
N LYS A 44 -7.58 2.51 -0.95
CA LYS A 44 -7.30 3.95 -1.09
C LYS A 44 -8.57 4.69 -1.49
N SER A 45 -8.78 5.84 -0.87
CA SER A 45 -9.83 6.78 -1.22
C SER A 45 -9.26 8.18 -1.40
N ASP A 46 -10.06 9.02 -2.03
CA ASP A 46 -9.74 10.41 -2.36
C ASP A 46 -11.03 11.22 -2.25
N TRP A 47 -10.96 12.30 -1.48
CA TRP A 47 -12.07 13.21 -1.30
C TRP A 47 -11.55 14.64 -1.26
N ASN A 48 -12.10 15.51 -2.12
CA ASN A 48 -11.63 16.89 -2.34
C ASN A 48 -10.11 17.02 -2.55
N GLY A 49 -9.49 16.04 -3.23
CA GLY A 49 -8.06 16.02 -3.52
C GLY A 49 -7.17 15.57 -2.35
N LYS A 50 -7.76 15.25 -1.19
CA LYS A 50 -7.05 14.64 -0.06
C LYS A 50 -7.13 13.11 -0.18
N GLU A 51 -5.98 12.50 -0.45
CA GLU A 51 -5.83 11.04 -0.49
C GLU A 51 -5.62 10.46 0.91
N PHE A 52 -6.35 9.39 1.23
CA PHE A 52 -6.24 8.64 2.48
C PHE A 52 -6.49 7.14 2.27
N THR A 53 -5.99 6.32 3.18
CA THR A 53 -6.20 4.88 3.21
C THR A 53 -7.34 4.56 4.18
N VAL A 54 -8.34 3.84 3.70
CA VAL A 54 -9.49 3.38 4.49
C VAL A 54 -9.23 1.94 4.94
N ILE A 55 -9.59 1.66 6.19
CA ILE A 55 -9.53 0.33 6.78
C ILE A 55 -10.95 -0.09 7.19
N ASP A 56 -11.44 -1.22 6.68
CA ASP A 56 -12.61 -1.90 7.23
C ASP A 56 -12.14 -2.90 8.28
N THR A 57 -12.40 -2.60 9.55
CA THR A 57 -12.21 -3.59 10.61
C THR A 57 -13.41 -4.53 10.53
N GLY A 58 -13.22 -5.78 10.10
CA GLY A 58 -14.30 -6.75 9.97
C GLY A 58 -15.25 -6.80 11.18
N GLY A 59 -16.47 -7.30 11.01
CA GLY A 59 -17.41 -7.42 12.13
C GLY A 59 -16.87 -8.32 13.25
N TYR A 60 -17.05 -7.92 14.51
CA TYR A 60 -16.74 -8.74 15.68
C TYR A 60 -17.61 -10.02 15.68
N VAL A 61 -17.00 -11.22 15.73
CA VAL A 61 -17.72 -12.51 15.59
C VAL A 61 -18.55 -12.83 16.85
N VAL A 62 -19.74 -13.40 16.64
CA VAL A 62 -20.67 -13.83 17.70
C VAL A 62 -20.12 -15.09 18.40
N GLY A 63 -19.87 -14.96 19.71
CA GLY A 63 -19.47 -16.03 20.65
C GLY A 63 -19.86 -15.62 22.08
N SER A 64 -19.63 -16.47 23.08
CA SER A 64 -20.01 -16.24 24.48
C SER A 64 -19.56 -14.89 25.05
N ASP A 65 -20.36 -14.30 25.94
CA ASP A 65 -20.25 -12.91 26.45
C ASP A 65 -18.85 -12.50 26.98
N ASP A 66 -18.14 -13.37 27.72
CA ASP A 66 -16.82 -13.03 28.30
C ASP A 66 -15.66 -13.00 27.30
N VAL A 67 -15.76 -13.76 26.21
CA VAL A 67 -14.76 -13.78 25.14
C VAL A 67 -15.00 -12.63 24.17
N PHE A 68 -16.25 -12.17 24.10
CA PHE A 68 -16.73 -11.14 23.19
C PHE A 68 -16.21 -9.75 23.52
N GLU A 69 -16.32 -9.31 24.78
CA GLU A 69 -15.83 -8.00 25.21
C GLU A 69 -14.32 -7.84 24.93
N LYS A 70 -13.53 -8.88 25.25
CA LYS A 70 -12.08 -8.86 25.03
C LYS A 70 -11.69 -8.78 23.56
N GLU A 71 -12.44 -9.46 22.69
CA GLU A 71 -12.18 -9.46 21.25
C GLU A 71 -12.60 -8.14 20.58
N ILE A 72 -13.72 -7.54 21.02
CA ILE A 72 -14.14 -6.20 20.59
C ILE A 72 -13.11 -5.17 21.02
N ASP A 73 -12.74 -5.18 22.31
CA ASP A 73 -11.71 -4.31 22.87
C ASP A 73 -10.43 -4.38 22.06
N LYS A 74 -9.95 -5.61 21.76
CA LYS A 74 -8.72 -5.81 21.00
C LYS A 74 -8.84 -5.20 19.60
N GLN A 75 -9.92 -5.47 18.88
CA GLN A 75 -10.05 -5.00 17.51
C GLN A 75 -10.30 -3.49 17.40
N VAL A 76 -11.12 -2.91 18.29
CA VAL A 76 -11.37 -1.45 18.38
C VAL A 76 -10.08 -0.73 18.76
N LYS A 77 -9.35 -1.20 19.78
CA LYS A 77 -8.05 -0.61 20.18
C LYS A 77 -7.05 -0.63 19.04
N LEU A 78 -6.95 -1.74 18.31
CA LEU A 78 -6.09 -1.83 17.13
C LEU A 78 -6.50 -0.81 16.05
N ALA A 79 -7.79 -0.64 15.79
CA ALA A 79 -8.28 0.35 14.83
C ALA A 79 -7.98 1.79 15.29
N ILE A 80 -8.17 2.06 16.59
CA ILE A 80 -7.82 3.33 17.22
C ILE A 80 -6.34 3.63 17.03
N ASP A 81 -5.46 2.68 17.34
CA ASP A 81 -4.01 2.89 17.25
C ASP A 81 -3.56 3.16 15.79
N GLU A 82 -4.23 2.52 14.82
CA GLU A 82 -3.93 2.61 13.40
C GLU A 82 -4.46 3.85 12.70
N ALA A 83 -5.58 4.38 13.14
CA ALA A 83 -6.27 5.46 12.46
C ALA A 83 -5.68 6.82 12.82
N ASP A 84 -5.66 7.75 11.88
CA ASP A 84 -5.57 9.18 12.18
C ASP A 84 -6.97 9.73 12.52
N VAL A 85 -8.01 9.17 11.88
CA VAL A 85 -9.43 9.51 12.08
C VAL A 85 -10.28 8.25 12.12
N ILE A 86 -11.27 8.19 13.00
CA ILE A 86 -12.15 7.04 13.19
C ILE A 86 -13.58 7.39 12.75
N ILE A 87 -14.19 6.52 11.94
CA ILE A 87 -15.61 6.55 11.63
C ILE A 87 -16.27 5.40 12.41
N PHE A 88 -17.05 5.74 13.43
CA PHE A 88 -17.84 4.75 14.16
C PHE A 88 -19.23 4.65 13.55
N MET A 89 -19.52 3.50 12.95
CA MET A 89 -20.75 3.28 12.21
C MET A 89 -21.74 2.43 13.00
N VAL A 90 -22.97 2.93 13.06
CA VAL A 90 -24.13 2.29 13.70
C VAL A 90 -25.27 2.17 12.69
N ASP A 91 -26.32 1.43 13.03
CA ASP A 91 -27.41 1.10 12.12
C ASP A 91 -28.75 1.54 12.70
N VAL A 92 -29.42 2.46 12.00
CA VAL A 92 -30.67 3.05 12.45
C VAL A 92 -31.83 2.03 12.50
N GLU A 93 -31.78 0.94 11.72
CA GLU A 93 -32.89 -0.01 11.63
C GLU A 93 -33.14 -0.76 12.95
N PHE A 94 -32.11 -0.91 13.77
CA PHE A 94 -32.16 -1.67 15.03
C PHE A 94 -31.92 -0.80 16.26
N GLY A 95 -31.77 0.51 16.07
CA GLY A 95 -31.40 1.44 17.10
C GLY A 95 -30.08 1.14 17.80
N ILE A 96 -29.91 1.67 19.01
CA ILE A 96 -28.67 1.48 19.81
C ILE A 96 -28.59 0.06 20.37
N ASN A 97 -27.53 -0.66 19.99
CA ASN A 97 -27.22 -1.96 20.56
C ASN A 97 -26.28 -1.84 21.79
N PRO A 98 -26.33 -2.76 22.77
CA PRO A 98 -25.34 -2.81 23.86
C PRO A 98 -23.88 -2.82 23.37
N MET A 99 -23.59 -3.49 22.24
CA MET A 99 -22.27 -3.45 21.62
C MET A 99 -21.85 -2.05 21.19
N ASP A 100 -22.80 -1.26 20.68
CA ASP A 100 -22.53 0.11 20.22
C ASP A 100 -22.19 0.99 21.44
N GLN A 101 -22.81 0.73 22.60
CA GLN A 101 -22.50 1.42 23.85
C GLN A 101 -21.09 1.06 24.37
N GLU A 102 -20.67 -0.20 24.30
CA GLU A 102 -19.32 -0.61 24.69
C GLU A 102 -18.25 0.00 23.79
N VAL A 103 -18.46 -0.02 22.47
CA VAL A 103 -17.54 0.62 21.51
C VAL A 103 -17.50 2.14 21.75
N ALA A 104 -18.64 2.78 21.98
CA ALA A 104 -18.69 4.21 22.31
C ALA A 104 -17.94 4.53 23.62
N LYS A 105 -18.04 3.68 24.65
CA LYS A 105 -17.27 3.86 25.91
C LYS A 105 -15.76 3.87 25.66
N LEU A 106 -15.28 3.01 24.78
CA LEU A 106 -13.86 2.97 24.39
C LEU A 106 -13.48 4.24 23.62
N LEU A 107 -14.24 4.59 22.59
CA LEU A 107 -13.96 5.71 21.69
C LEU A 107 -13.98 7.06 22.40
N ARG A 108 -14.81 7.24 23.44
CA ARG A 108 -14.80 8.46 24.28
C ARG A 108 -13.49 8.72 25.01
N ARG A 109 -12.62 7.71 25.16
CA ARG A 109 -11.32 7.83 25.83
C ARG A 109 -10.16 8.09 24.87
N VAL A 110 -10.47 8.29 23.59
CA VAL A 110 -9.48 8.40 22.51
C VAL A 110 -9.29 9.88 22.17
N ASP A 111 -8.04 10.34 22.09
CA ASP A 111 -7.70 11.73 21.76
C ASP A 111 -7.72 12.03 20.25
N LYS A 112 -8.17 11.07 19.43
CA LYS A 112 -8.24 11.17 17.97
C LYS A 112 -9.64 11.58 17.53
N PRO A 113 -9.80 12.26 16.38
CA PRO A 113 -11.12 12.59 15.86
C PRO A 113 -11.96 11.33 15.61
N VAL A 114 -13.17 11.31 16.18
CA VAL A 114 -14.17 10.25 16.01
C VAL A 114 -15.43 10.84 15.41
N PHE A 115 -15.90 10.28 14.31
CA PHE A 115 -17.14 10.66 13.64
C PHE A 115 -18.17 9.55 13.78
N LEU A 116 -19.32 9.86 14.40
CA LEU A 116 -20.44 8.93 14.52
C LEU A 116 -21.25 8.94 13.22
N ALA A 117 -21.31 7.82 12.52
CA ALA A 117 -22.04 7.64 11.27
C ALA A 117 -23.25 6.71 11.48
N VAL A 118 -24.45 7.28 11.49
CA VAL A 118 -25.71 6.54 11.56
C VAL A 118 -26.09 6.10 10.15
N ASN A 119 -25.91 4.82 9.85
CA ASN A 119 -26.09 4.27 8.52
C ASN A 119 -27.52 3.78 8.26
N LYS A 120 -27.85 3.58 6.99
CA LYS A 120 -29.15 3.17 6.45
C LYS A 120 -30.28 4.21 6.61
N VAL A 121 -29.92 5.48 6.75
CA VAL A 121 -30.89 6.59 6.78
C VAL A 121 -31.26 6.97 5.35
N ASP A 122 -32.32 6.34 4.82
CA ASP A 122 -32.81 6.50 3.44
C ASP A 122 -34.20 7.17 3.35
N SER A 123 -34.74 7.64 4.48
CA SER A 123 -36.04 8.32 4.56
C SER A 123 -36.09 9.29 5.73
N ALA A 124 -36.98 10.29 5.66
CA ALA A 124 -37.17 11.28 6.74
C ALA A 124 -37.57 10.63 8.07
N VAL A 125 -38.35 9.55 8.05
CA VAL A 125 -38.72 8.81 9.27
C VAL A 125 -37.48 8.21 9.96
N ARG A 126 -36.52 7.70 9.19
CA ARG A 126 -35.26 7.18 9.75
C ARG A 126 -34.34 8.30 10.21
N GLU A 127 -34.43 9.48 9.62
CA GLU A 127 -33.70 10.66 10.09
C GLU A 127 -34.17 11.09 11.48
N GLU A 128 -35.47 11.04 11.74
CA GLU A 128 -36.03 11.23 13.09
C GLU A 128 -35.56 10.13 14.08
N SER A 129 -35.53 8.87 13.64
CA SER A 129 -35.02 7.76 14.47
C SER A 129 -33.52 7.89 14.79
N ALA A 130 -32.74 8.61 13.99
CA ALA A 130 -31.31 8.80 14.23
C ALA A 130 -31.02 9.65 15.49
N ILE A 131 -32.00 10.44 15.97
CA ILE A 131 -31.83 11.34 17.13
C ILE A 131 -31.38 10.59 18.38
N GLU A 132 -31.82 9.35 18.59
CA GLU A 132 -31.46 8.59 19.78
C GLU A 132 -29.94 8.35 19.89
N PHE A 133 -29.22 8.29 18.77
CA PHE A 133 -27.78 8.00 18.73
C PHE A 133 -26.92 9.12 19.32
N TYR A 134 -27.46 10.33 19.51
CA TYR A 134 -26.81 11.36 20.35
C TYR A 134 -26.46 10.84 21.75
N SER A 135 -27.26 9.91 22.29
CA SER A 135 -27.03 9.34 23.63
C SER A 135 -25.74 8.52 23.75
N LEU A 136 -25.08 8.16 22.63
CA LEU A 136 -23.76 7.55 22.62
C LEU A 136 -22.65 8.52 23.06
N GLY A 137 -22.92 9.82 23.15
CA GLY A 137 -22.01 10.80 23.76
C GLY A 137 -20.68 10.98 23.02
N LEU A 138 -20.71 10.91 21.69
CA LEU A 138 -19.54 11.10 20.82
C LEU A 138 -19.59 12.44 20.06
N GLY A 139 -20.47 13.36 20.47
CA GLY A 139 -20.73 14.62 19.77
C GLY A 139 -21.82 14.48 18.72
N ASP A 140 -21.76 15.33 17.71
CA ASP A 140 -22.69 15.31 16.57
C ASP A 140 -22.52 14.02 15.74
N TYR A 141 -23.60 13.63 15.06
CA TYR A 141 -23.60 12.47 14.17
C TYR A 141 -23.91 12.85 12.73
N TYR A 142 -23.53 11.96 11.82
CA TYR A 142 -23.81 12.06 10.40
C TYR A 142 -24.77 10.95 10.00
N THR A 143 -25.90 11.31 9.41
CA THR A 143 -26.81 10.35 8.80
C THR A 143 -26.33 10.00 7.41
N ILE A 144 -26.10 8.71 7.14
CA ILE A 144 -25.64 8.23 5.84
C ILE A 144 -26.49 7.06 5.34
N ALA A 145 -26.47 6.86 4.03
CA ALA A 145 -26.95 5.64 3.40
C ALA A 145 -25.84 5.07 2.53
N GLY A 146 -25.08 4.09 3.03
CA GLY A 146 -23.93 3.53 2.31
C GLY A 146 -24.26 2.97 0.91
N ILE A 147 -25.47 2.45 0.71
CA ILE A 147 -25.93 1.90 -0.58
C ILE A 147 -26.15 3.02 -1.61
N SER A 148 -26.95 4.04 -1.28
CA SER A 148 -27.29 5.12 -2.21
C SER A 148 -26.22 6.20 -2.28
N GLY A 149 -25.46 6.39 -1.19
CA GLY A 149 -24.46 7.44 -0.98
C GLY A 149 -24.97 8.72 -0.36
N SER A 150 -26.25 8.78 0.01
CA SER A 150 -26.83 9.96 0.67
C SER A 150 -26.08 10.27 1.96
N GLY A 151 -25.88 11.57 2.25
CA GLY A 151 -25.21 12.07 3.47
C GLY A 151 -23.72 11.75 3.61
N THR A 152 -23.14 10.93 2.71
CA THR A 152 -21.71 10.58 2.79
C THR A 152 -20.79 11.76 2.49
N GLY A 153 -21.27 12.80 1.80
CA GLY A 153 -20.48 13.98 1.47
C GLY A 153 -20.08 14.76 2.71
N ASP A 154 -21.06 15.16 3.52
CA ASP A 154 -20.84 15.95 4.74
C ASP A 154 -19.93 15.22 5.75
N LEU A 155 -20.12 13.89 5.89
CA LEU A 155 -19.24 13.05 6.69
C LEU A 155 -17.80 13.09 6.17
N LEU A 156 -17.61 12.96 4.85
CA LEU A 156 -16.27 12.92 4.27
C LEU A 156 -15.59 14.28 4.25
N ASP A 157 -16.33 15.37 4.08
CA ASP A 157 -15.82 16.73 4.24
C ASP A 157 -15.24 16.93 5.64
N ALA A 158 -15.99 16.56 6.68
CA ALA A 158 -15.53 16.65 8.07
C ALA A 158 -14.33 15.72 8.36
N VAL A 159 -14.36 14.49 7.82
CA VAL A 159 -13.24 13.54 7.95
C VAL A 159 -11.96 14.12 7.35
N VAL A 160 -11.99 14.63 6.12
CA VAL A 160 -10.77 15.15 5.47
C VAL A 160 -10.28 16.46 6.09
N GLU A 161 -11.16 17.24 6.71
CA GLU A 161 -10.79 18.42 7.49
C GLU A 161 -10.03 18.04 8.76
N ALA A 162 -10.48 16.99 9.46
CA ALA A 162 -9.83 16.49 10.68
C ALA A 162 -8.57 15.65 10.43
N LEU A 163 -8.33 15.20 9.18
CA LEU A 163 -7.09 14.53 8.84
C LEU A 163 -5.90 15.46 9.09
N PRO A 164 -4.80 14.96 9.69
CA PRO A 164 -3.61 15.77 9.90
C PRO A 164 -3.14 16.32 8.55
N GLU A 165 -2.85 17.62 8.52
CA GLU A 165 -2.24 18.23 7.35
C GLU A 165 -0.96 17.45 7.04
N LYS A 166 -0.84 17.00 5.78
CA LYS A 166 0.47 16.57 5.30
C LYS A 166 1.35 17.79 5.45
N LYS A 167 2.23 17.80 6.46
CA LYS A 167 3.45 18.58 6.35
C LYS A 167 4.04 18.14 5.02
N GLU A 168 4.05 19.05 4.05
CA GLU A 168 5.05 19.03 3.00
C GLU A 168 6.37 19.05 3.77
N ASP A 169 6.84 17.86 4.18
CA ASP A 169 8.19 17.71 4.66
C ASP A 169 9.02 18.34 3.56
N ALA A 170 9.64 19.49 3.87
CA ALA A 170 10.54 20.19 2.96
C ALA A 170 11.36 19.11 2.28
N GLU A 171 11.17 18.95 0.97
CA GLU A 171 11.66 17.81 0.21
C GLU A 171 13.13 17.58 0.57
N THR A 172 13.42 16.65 1.47
CA THR A 172 14.67 15.95 1.35
C THR A 172 14.44 15.14 0.09
N ASP A 173 15.00 15.62 -1.02
CA ASP A 173 15.00 15.04 -2.37
C ASP A 173 15.66 13.64 -2.42
N LEU A 174 15.82 13.02 -1.25
CA LEU A 174 16.48 11.76 -1.04
C LEU A 174 15.48 10.61 -1.29
N PRO A 175 15.86 9.64 -2.13
CA PRO A 175 15.13 8.40 -2.35
C PRO A 175 14.68 7.75 -1.05
N ARG A 176 13.46 7.21 -1.02
CA ARG A 176 12.93 6.50 0.15
C ARG A 176 12.87 4.99 -0.08
N PHE A 177 13.58 4.20 0.70
CA PHE A 177 13.58 2.73 0.59
C PHE A 177 12.92 2.09 1.81
N ALA A 178 12.02 1.13 1.57
CA ALA A 178 11.36 0.37 2.63
C ALA A 178 11.80 -1.10 2.59
N VAL A 179 12.17 -1.66 3.74
CA VAL A 179 12.43 -3.11 3.87
C VAL A 179 11.17 -3.78 4.39
N VAL A 180 10.51 -4.54 3.52
CA VAL A 180 9.18 -5.12 3.76
C VAL A 180 9.25 -6.64 3.66
N GLY A 181 8.28 -7.34 4.23
CA GLY A 181 8.27 -8.80 4.25
C GLY A 181 7.64 -9.35 5.51
N ARG A 182 7.55 -10.68 5.58
CA ARG A 182 6.90 -11.38 6.69
C ARG A 182 7.59 -11.14 8.03
N PRO A 183 6.88 -11.31 9.17
CA PRO A 183 7.51 -11.47 10.47
C PRO A 183 8.64 -12.51 10.39
N ASN A 184 9.75 -12.26 11.08
CA ASN A 184 10.91 -13.17 11.17
C ASN A 184 11.66 -13.49 9.85
N ALA A 185 11.34 -12.83 8.74
CA ALA A 185 12.10 -12.92 7.47
C ALA A 185 13.54 -12.35 7.58
N GLY A 186 13.87 -11.67 8.67
CA GLY A 186 15.18 -11.07 8.93
C GLY A 186 15.28 -9.57 8.65
N LYS A 187 14.14 -8.85 8.56
CA LYS A 187 14.09 -7.41 8.25
C LYS A 187 14.90 -6.56 9.23
N SER A 188 14.65 -6.75 10.53
CA SER A 188 15.37 -6.02 11.59
C SER A 188 16.86 -6.35 11.58
N SER A 189 17.22 -7.61 11.36
CA SER A 189 18.61 -8.04 11.24
C SER A 189 19.29 -7.41 10.01
N PHE A 190 18.59 -7.33 8.87
CA PHE A 190 19.10 -6.70 7.65
C PHE A 190 19.37 -5.22 7.87
N ILE A 191 18.40 -4.49 8.45
CA ILE A 191 18.56 -3.07 8.76
C ILE A 191 19.68 -2.85 9.79
N ASN A 192 19.75 -3.64 10.85
CA ASN A 192 20.83 -3.53 11.84
C ASN A 192 22.20 -3.86 11.25
N ALA A 193 22.29 -4.82 10.33
CA ALA A 193 23.54 -5.13 9.63
C ALA A 193 24.02 -3.98 8.74
N LEU A 194 23.10 -3.14 8.23
CA LEU A 194 23.42 -1.92 7.50
C LEU A 194 23.82 -0.77 8.44
N ILE A 195 23.10 -0.59 9.56
CA ILE A 195 23.32 0.48 10.55
C ILE A 195 24.57 0.25 11.39
N GLY A 196 24.88 -1.00 11.74
CA GLY A 196 25.95 -1.38 12.67
C GLY A 196 27.37 -1.22 12.15
N GLU A 197 27.55 -0.60 10.98
CA GLU A 197 28.85 -0.09 10.55
C GLU A 197 28.81 1.44 10.69
N GLU A 198 29.50 1.98 11.70
CA GLU A 198 29.55 3.41 12.10
C GLU A 198 29.90 4.40 10.97
N ARG A 199 30.17 3.91 9.76
CA ARG A 199 30.65 4.66 8.59
C ARG A 199 29.55 5.14 7.65
N TYR A 200 28.26 4.79 7.85
CA TYR A 200 27.21 4.99 6.82
C TYR A 200 25.96 5.74 7.27
N ILE A 201 25.91 6.16 8.53
CA ILE A 201 24.82 7.00 9.06
C ILE A 201 25.34 8.43 9.09
N VAL A 202 24.65 9.33 8.38
CA VAL A 202 24.87 10.76 8.57
C VAL A 202 24.27 11.13 9.92
N THR A 203 25.12 11.47 10.89
CA THR A 203 24.66 11.93 12.21
C THR A 203 23.87 13.22 12.09
N ASP A 204 22.88 13.39 12.97
CA ASP A 204 21.98 14.54 13.01
C ASP A 204 22.76 15.85 13.01
N ILE A 205 22.68 16.61 11.91
CA ILE A 205 23.20 17.98 11.84
C ILE A 205 22.27 18.83 12.70
N ALA A 206 22.84 19.58 13.65
CA ALA A 206 22.09 20.44 14.56
C ALA A 206 21.20 21.41 13.76
N GLY A 207 19.88 21.28 13.90
CA GLY A 207 18.88 22.12 13.20
C GLY A 207 17.78 21.34 12.45
N THR A 208 17.91 20.03 12.28
CA THR A 208 16.81 19.22 11.70
C THR A 208 15.83 18.78 12.78
N THR A 209 14.54 18.98 12.52
CA THR A 209 13.43 18.69 13.43
C THR A 209 13.47 17.26 13.97
N ARG A 210 13.18 17.16 15.27
CA ARG A 210 13.41 16.02 16.18
C ARG A 210 12.52 14.79 15.94
N ASP A 211 11.87 14.68 14.77
CA ASP A 211 10.75 13.76 14.51
C ASP A 211 10.88 12.89 13.25
N SER A 212 12.02 12.85 12.54
CA SER A 212 12.13 11.96 11.38
C SER A 212 12.26 10.49 11.85
N MET A 213 11.20 9.69 11.72
CA MET A 213 11.20 8.23 11.95
C MET A 213 12.07 7.45 10.95
N ASP A 214 12.57 8.12 9.92
CA ASP A 214 13.38 7.57 8.84
C ASP A 214 14.87 7.69 9.17
N THR A 215 15.66 6.66 8.86
CA THR A 215 17.12 6.70 9.03
C THR A 215 17.79 7.12 7.73
N LYS A 216 18.50 8.26 7.74
CA LYS A 216 19.35 8.69 6.62
C LYS A 216 20.55 7.77 6.47
N TYR A 217 20.82 7.33 5.25
CA TYR A 217 21.91 6.44 4.91
C TYR A 217 22.70 7.00 3.74
N ASN A 218 24.03 7.02 3.83
CA ASN A 218 24.91 7.42 2.73
C ASN A 218 25.81 6.24 2.34
N ARG A 219 25.67 5.75 1.10
CA ARG A 219 26.52 4.68 0.58
C ARG A 219 26.68 4.78 -0.92
N PHE A 220 27.89 4.51 -1.41
CA PHE A 220 28.24 4.62 -2.84
C PHE A 220 28.04 6.03 -3.41
N GLY A 221 28.15 7.07 -2.58
CA GLY A 221 27.83 8.45 -2.97
C GLY A 221 26.34 8.69 -3.22
N PHE A 222 25.48 7.78 -2.73
CA PHE A 222 24.04 7.85 -2.87
C PHE A 222 23.41 7.95 -1.48
N GLU A 223 22.75 9.08 -1.23
CA GLU A 223 22.03 9.34 0.01
C GLU A 223 20.57 8.93 -0.14
N PHE A 224 20.02 8.22 0.84
CA PHE A 224 18.63 7.78 0.83
C PHE A 224 18.09 7.63 2.26
N ASN A 225 16.77 7.65 2.38
CA ASN A 225 16.05 7.43 3.62
C ASN A 225 15.58 5.97 3.70
N LEU A 226 15.90 5.28 4.80
CA LEU A 226 15.27 4.01 5.15
C LEU A 226 13.98 4.30 5.93
N VAL A 227 12.84 3.96 5.33
CA VAL A 227 11.50 4.21 5.87
C VAL A 227 11.17 3.24 6.99
N ASP A 228 10.51 3.74 8.04
CA ASP A 228 9.96 2.95 9.16
C ASP A 228 11.00 2.16 9.98
N THR A 229 12.11 2.85 10.33
CA THR A 229 13.16 2.30 11.21
C THR A 229 12.88 2.48 12.72
N ALA A 230 11.86 3.28 13.07
CA ALA A 230 11.47 3.55 14.46
C ALA A 230 11.08 2.28 15.25
N GLY A 231 10.48 1.29 14.56
CA GLY A 231 10.15 -0.02 15.12
C GLY A 231 11.36 -0.90 15.45
N ILE A 232 12.55 -0.56 14.94
CA ILE A 232 13.80 -1.30 15.15
C ILE A 232 14.61 -0.67 16.28
N ARG A 233 14.60 0.67 16.40
CA ARG A 233 15.28 1.39 17.51
C ARG A 233 14.65 1.13 18.88
N ARG A 234 13.35 0.83 18.96
CA ARG A 234 12.64 0.56 20.24
C ARG A 234 12.71 -0.89 20.74
N LYS A 235 13.39 -1.81 20.03
CA LYS A 235 13.44 -3.25 20.41
C LYS A 235 14.46 -3.57 21.50
N ALA A 236 14.30 -2.99 22.68
CA ALA A 236 14.94 -3.51 23.89
C ALA A 236 13.99 -4.34 24.77
N LYS A 237 12.67 -4.07 24.84
CA LYS A 237 11.87 -4.58 25.97
C LYS A 237 10.34 -4.78 25.79
N VAL A 238 9.82 -5.18 24.63
CA VAL A 238 8.37 -5.50 24.54
C VAL A 238 8.11 -6.80 23.78
N LYS A 239 7.55 -7.79 24.49
CA LYS A 239 6.86 -8.96 23.92
C LYS A 239 5.40 -8.56 23.71
N GLU A 240 5.01 -8.24 22.49
CA GLU A 240 3.61 -8.02 22.13
C GLU A 240 3.28 -8.84 20.88
N ASP A 241 2.06 -9.40 20.81
CA ASP A 241 1.49 -10.15 19.69
C ASP A 241 1.90 -9.56 18.31
N VAL A 242 2.96 -10.13 17.72
CA VAL A 242 3.91 -9.42 16.84
C VAL A 242 3.45 -9.30 15.38
N GLU A 243 2.53 -10.14 14.92
CA GLU A 243 2.33 -10.33 13.48
C GLU A 243 1.50 -9.21 12.83
N PHE A 244 0.46 -8.75 13.52
CA PHE A 244 -0.48 -7.77 12.99
C PHE A 244 0.14 -6.37 12.80
N TYR A 245 0.81 -5.85 13.82
CA TYR A 245 1.57 -4.59 13.73
C TYR A 245 2.69 -4.65 12.68
N SER A 246 3.28 -5.83 12.44
CA SER A 246 4.31 -5.98 11.40
C SER A 246 3.75 -5.86 9.99
N VAL A 247 2.49 -6.24 9.76
CA VAL A 247 1.82 -6.10 8.46
C VAL A 247 1.53 -4.62 8.20
N MET A 248 0.96 -3.91 9.17
CA MET A 248 0.58 -2.50 9.00
C MET A 248 1.74 -1.55 8.80
N ARG A 249 2.82 -1.77 9.55
CA ARG A 249 4.10 -1.11 9.31
C ARG A 249 4.59 -1.34 7.89
N SER A 250 4.45 -2.56 7.37
CA SER A 250 4.80 -2.86 5.98
C SER A 250 3.91 -2.10 4.99
N VAL A 251 2.60 -2.00 5.21
CA VAL A 251 1.68 -1.22 4.34
C VAL A 251 2.09 0.26 4.31
N ARG A 252 2.24 0.90 5.48
CA ARG A 252 2.66 2.31 5.57
C ARG A 252 4.05 2.53 4.96
N ALA A 253 4.99 1.62 5.18
CA ALA A 253 6.34 1.72 4.61
C ALA A 253 6.30 1.60 3.07
N ILE A 254 5.47 0.71 2.52
CA ILE A 254 5.23 0.60 1.07
C ILE A 254 4.70 1.92 0.53
N GLU A 255 3.63 2.46 1.12
CA GLU A 255 3.00 3.70 0.64
C GLU A 255 3.94 4.89 0.61
N ASN A 256 4.83 5.01 1.61
CA ASN A 256 5.74 6.15 1.77
C ASN A 256 7.16 5.92 1.18
N SER A 257 7.38 4.81 0.48
CA SER A 257 8.68 4.52 -0.19
C SER A 257 8.64 4.77 -1.70
N ASP A 258 9.81 4.84 -2.33
CA ASP A 258 10.00 4.78 -3.77
C ASP A 258 10.32 3.36 -4.24
N VAL A 259 11.14 2.64 -3.44
CA VAL A 259 11.56 1.26 -3.69
C VAL A 259 11.28 0.40 -2.46
N CYS A 260 10.60 -0.72 -2.68
CA CYS A 260 10.35 -1.78 -1.73
C CYS A 260 11.39 -2.89 -1.89
N ILE A 261 12.13 -3.14 -0.82
CA ILE A 261 13.05 -4.27 -0.68
C ILE A 261 12.27 -5.39 0.02
N LEU A 262 11.71 -6.30 -0.77
CA LEU A 262 10.90 -7.43 -0.30
C LEU A 262 11.80 -8.57 0.18
N LEU A 263 11.92 -8.71 1.50
CA LEU A 263 12.71 -9.74 2.14
C LEU A 263 11.84 -10.96 2.47
N LEU A 264 12.19 -12.13 1.91
CA LEU A 264 11.59 -13.41 2.26
C LEU A 264 12.60 -14.37 2.88
N ASP A 265 12.09 -15.36 3.62
CA ASP A 265 12.87 -16.42 4.25
C ASP A 265 12.99 -17.61 3.29
N ALA A 266 14.21 -17.96 2.89
CA ALA A 266 14.46 -19.06 1.96
C ALA A 266 13.93 -20.41 2.45
N THR A 267 13.88 -20.62 3.78
CA THR A 267 13.40 -21.87 4.38
C THR A 267 11.87 -22.00 4.33
N ARG A 268 11.14 -20.90 4.10
CA ARG A 268 9.67 -20.88 4.07
C ARG A 268 9.07 -20.71 2.68
N GLY A 269 9.84 -20.30 1.68
CA GLY A 269 9.32 -20.12 0.33
C GLY A 269 8.70 -18.75 0.06
N PHE A 270 8.21 -18.61 -1.18
CA PHE A 270 7.43 -17.47 -1.66
C PHE A 270 5.93 -17.79 -1.48
N ASP A 271 5.45 -17.74 -0.23
CA ASP A 271 4.07 -18.11 0.09
C ASP A 271 3.07 -16.95 -0.08
N GLY A 272 1.79 -17.21 0.17
CA GLY A 272 0.69 -16.25 0.00
C GLY A 272 0.90 -14.91 0.71
N GLN A 273 1.56 -14.90 1.87
CA GLN A 273 1.84 -13.65 2.56
C GLN A 273 2.92 -12.82 1.83
N VAL A 274 3.96 -13.47 1.29
CA VAL A 274 4.98 -12.78 0.47
C VAL A 274 4.36 -12.28 -0.84
N GLN A 275 3.52 -13.09 -1.49
CA GLN A 275 2.77 -12.69 -2.68
C GLN A 275 1.92 -11.44 -2.41
N ASN A 276 1.16 -11.41 -1.32
CA ASN A 276 0.31 -10.26 -0.98
C ASN A 276 1.13 -8.97 -0.82
N ILE A 277 2.28 -9.03 -0.15
CA ILE A 277 3.17 -7.88 0.02
C ILE A 277 3.76 -7.44 -1.34
N PHE A 278 4.17 -8.38 -2.18
CA PHE A 278 4.63 -8.10 -3.54
C PHE A 278 3.56 -7.36 -4.36
N TRP A 279 2.33 -7.89 -4.38
CA TRP A 279 1.22 -7.31 -5.14
C TRP A 279 0.77 -5.96 -4.59
N LEU A 280 0.85 -5.75 -3.28
CA LEU A 280 0.61 -4.45 -2.65
C LEU A 280 1.67 -3.42 -3.10
N ALA A 281 2.96 -3.76 -3.08
CA ALA A 281 4.03 -2.89 -3.57
C ALA A 281 3.87 -2.58 -5.07
N HIS A 282 3.50 -3.58 -5.86
CA HIS A 282 3.26 -3.44 -7.29
C HIS A 282 2.11 -2.47 -7.61
N ARG A 283 0.95 -2.65 -6.97
CA ARG A 283 -0.22 -1.75 -7.13
C ARG A 283 0.07 -0.33 -6.68
N ASN A 284 0.91 -0.16 -5.66
CA ASN A 284 1.42 1.12 -5.22
C ASN A 284 2.49 1.72 -6.16
N LYS A 285 2.78 1.06 -7.29
CA LYS A 285 3.74 1.50 -8.34
C LYS A 285 5.14 1.77 -7.78
N LYS A 286 5.56 0.96 -6.81
CA LYS A 286 6.88 1.04 -6.18
C LYS A 286 7.89 0.27 -7.01
N GLY A 287 9.15 0.72 -7.02
CA GLY A 287 10.24 -0.15 -7.46
C GLY A 287 10.33 -1.36 -6.54
N ILE A 288 10.65 -2.54 -7.04
CA ILE A 288 10.67 -3.78 -6.26
C ILE A 288 12.00 -4.49 -6.45
N VAL A 289 12.61 -4.88 -5.34
CA VAL A 289 13.74 -5.81 -5.29
C VAL A 289 13.38 -6.96 -4.35
N ILE A 290 13.48 -8.20 -4.81
CA ILE A 290 13.21 -9.38 -3.99
C ILE A 290 14.53 -9.90 -3.43
N LEU A 291 14.58 -10.05 -2.11
CA LEU A 291 15.73 -10.60 -1.39
C LEU A 291 15.33 -11.93 -0.73
N VAL A 292 15.97 -13.00 -1.16
CA VAL A 292 15.85 -14.34 -0.57
C VAL A 292 16.90 -14.47 0.53
N ASN A 293 16.49 -14.26 1.77
CA ASN A 293 17.35 -14.26 2.95
C ASN A 293 17.47 -15.66 3.57
N LYS A 294 18.45 -15.83 4.47
CA LYS A 294 18.81 -17.12 5.10
C LYS A 294 19.24 -18.16 4.08
N TRP A 295 19.83 -17.73 2.97
CA TRP A 295 20.33 -18.62 1.92
C TRP A 295 21.50 -19.50 2.37
N ASP A 296 22.12 -19.17 3.49
CA ASP A 296 23.09 -20.00 4.20
C ASP A 296 22.47 -21.27 4.80
N LEU A 297 21.17 -21.27 5.10
CA LEU A 297 20.46 -22.41 5.70
C LEU A 297 19.91 -23.41 4.68
N VAL A 298 19.91 -23.05 3.39
CA VAL A 298 19.40 -23.92 2.32
C VAL A 298 20.50 -24.87 1.87
N GLU A 299 20.20 -26.17 1.86
CA GLU A 299 21.10 -27.18 1.28
C GLU A 299 21.23 -26.97 -0.24
N LYS A 300 22.47 -26.95 -0.72
CA LYS A 300 22.77 -26.50 -2.08
C LYS A 300 23.11 -27.68 -2.97
N GLU A 301 22.27 -27.87 -3.98
CA GLU A 301 22.58 -28.68 -5.15
C GLU A 301 22.91 -27.78 -6.36
N THR A 302 23.40 -28.38 -7.44
CA THR A 302 23.85 -27.67 -8.65
C THR A 302 22.80 -26.75 -9.28
N LYS A 303 21.49 -27.00 -9.05
CA LYS A 303 20.37 -26.27 -9.67
C LYS A 303 19.48 -25.49 -8.70
N THR A 304 19.71 -25.58 -7.38
CA THR A 304 18.80 -25.04 -6.35
C THR A 304 18.48 -23.56 -6.55
N VAL A 305 19.49 -22.73 -6.88
CA VAL A 305 19.30 -21.29 -7.13
C VAL A 305 18.33 -21.04 -8.30
N LYS A 306 18.52 -21.75 -9.42
CA LYS A 306 17.73 -21.56 -10.65
C LYS A 306 16.29 -22.02 -10.46
N GLU A 307 16.08 -23.12 -9.74
CA GLU A 307 14.76 -23.66 -9.47
C GLU A 307 13.97 -22.75 -8.52
N TYR A 308 14.62 -22.24 -7.48
CA TYR A 308 14.00 -21.29 -6.55
C TYR A 308 13.64 -19.98 -7.24
N GLU A 309 14.55 -19.44 -8.07
CA GLU A 309 14.28 -18.24 -8.86
C GLU A 309 13.12 -18.47 -9.84
N LYS A 310 13.09 -19.63 -10.53
CA LYS A 310 11.99 -19.99 -11.42
C LYS A 310 10.66 -20.03 -10.69
N HIS A 311 10.61 -20.63 -9.50
CA HIS A 311 9.40 -20.67 -8.68
C HIS A 311 8.93 -19.25 -8.32
N ILE A 312 9.81 -18.39 -7.81
CA ILE A 312 9.46 -16.99 -7.52
C ILE A 312 8.91 -16.29 -8.77
N ARG A 313 9.57 -16.47 -9.93
CA ARG A 313 9.15 -15.86 -11.20
C ARG A 313 7.75 -16.28 -11.64
N GLN A 314 7.38 -17.54 -11.43
CA GLN A 314 6.03 -18.04 -11.70
C GLN A 314 4.99 -17.34 -10.81
N GLU A 315 5.30 -17.16 -9.52
CA GLU A 315 4.39 -16.53 -8.56
C GLU A 315 4.19 -15.02 -8.77
N ILE A 316 5.12 -14.36 -9.44
CA ILE A 316 5.04 -12.93 -9.77
C ILE A 316 4.65 -12.65 -11.22
N GLU A 317 4.24 -13.67 -11.99
CA GLU A 317 3.76 -13.45 -13.36
C GLU A 317 2.61 -12.42 -13.38
N PRO A 318 2.55 -11.53 -14.39
CA PRO A 318 3.33 -11.53 -15.64
C PRO A 318 4.70 -10.82 -15.56
N PHE A 319 5.18 -10.44 -14.37
CA PHE A 319 6.42 -9.68 -14.22
C PHE A 319 7.65 -10.58 -14.32
N THR A 320 8.56 -10.23 -15.24
CA THR A 320 9.72 -11.07 -15.55
C THR A 320 11.06 -10.39 -15.28
N ASP A 321 11.06 -9.11 -14.93
CA ASP A 321 12.28 -8.29 -14.79
C ASP A 321 12.44 -7.72 -13.38
N VAL A 322 11.81 -8.32 -12.38
CA VAL A 322 12.07 -7.98 -10.97
C VAL A 322 13.40 -8.59 -10.52
N PRO A 323 14.35 -7.80 -9.99
CA PRO A 323 15.61 -8.33 -9.45
C PRO A 323 15.36 -9.27 -8.26
N ILE A 324 15.96 -10.46 -8.31
CA ILE A 324 15.94 -11.45 -7.22
C ILE A 324 17.38 -11.69 -6.77
N LEU A 325 17.68 -11.44 -5.50
CA LEU A 325 19.00 -11.67 -4.92
C LEU A 325 18.93 -12.65 -3.76
N PHE A 326 19.81 -13.64 -3.78
CA PHE A 326 20.01 -14.58 -2.68
C PHE A 326 21.07 -14.03 -1.74
N ILE A 327 20.70 -13.81 -0.48
CA ILE A 327 21.52 -13.16 0.53
C ILE A 327 21.53 -13.95 1.84
N SER A 328 22.47 -13.61 2.71
CA SER A 328 22.49 -14.07 4.09
C SER A 328 22.89 -12.91 4.99
N VAL A 329 21.94 -12.45 5.81
CA VAL A 329 22.18 -11.34 6.74
C VAL A 329 23.16 -11.74 7.84
N THR A 330 23.04 -12.96 8.35
CA THR A 330 23.88 -13.53 9.42
C THR A 330 25.35 -13.57 9.02
N SER A 331 25.64 -14.03 7.81
CA SER A 331 27.00 -14.06 7.25
C SER A 331 27.40 -12.75 6.53
N LYS A 332 26.54 -11.73 6.54
CA LYS A 332 26.69 -10.47 5.77
C LYS A 332 26.92 -10.68 4.26
N GLN A 333 26.53 -11.83 3.71
CA GLN A 333 26.70 -12.14 2.30
C GLN A 333 25.72 -11.33 1.43
N ARG A 334 26.26 -10.55 0.49
CA ARG A 334 25.53 -9.79 -0.55
C ARG A 334 24.55 -8.71 -0.03
N ILE A 335 24.61 -8.34 1.25
CA ILE A 335 23.77 -7.28 1.82
C ILE A 335 24.00 -5.92 1.14
N TYR A 336 25.25 -5.62 0.75
CA TYR A 336 25.58 -4.38 0.04
C TYR A 336 25.13 -4.40 -1.41
N LYS A 337 25.19 -5.57 -2.06
CA LYS A 337 24.71 -5.73 -3.44
C LYS A 337 23.20 -5.50 -3.50
N ALA A 338 22.46 -5.91 -2.47
CA ALA A 338 21.03 -5.65 -2.37
C ALA A 338 20.71 -4.14 -2.38
N ILE A 339 21.46 -3.33 -1.64
CA ILE A 339 21.30 -1.87 -1.63
C ILE A 339 21.68 -1.27 -2.99
N GLU A 340 22.80 -1.69 -3.59
CA GLU A 340 23.19 -1.23 -4.93
C GLU A 340 22.09 -1.53 -5.97
N THR A 341 21.49 -2.72 -5.91
CA THR A 341 20.36 -3.07 -6.77
C THR A 341 19.14 -2.18 -6.52
N ALA A 342 18.79 -1.90 -5.26
CA ALA A 342 17.68 -0.99 -4.93
C ALA A 342 17.91 0.43 -5.48
N VAL A 343 19.15 0.93 -5.40
CA VAL A 343 19.55 2.21 -6.00
C VAL A 343 19.38 2.20 -7.52
N ASN A 344 19.79 1.12 -8.20
CA ASN A 344 19.60 1.00 -9.64
C ASN A 344 18.12 0.94 -10.03
N VAL A 345 17.29 0.21 -9.27
CA VAL A 345 15.83 0.20 -9.49
C VAL A 345 15.23 1.59 -9.30
N TYR A 346 15.70 2.37 -8.31
CA TYR A 346 15.27 3.76 -8.16
C TYR A 346 15.66 4.64 -9.35
N LYS A 347 16.89 4.48 -9.88
CA LYS A 347 17.33 5.20 -11.09
C LYS A 347 16.47 4.86 -12.29
N ASN A 348 16.18 3.56 -12.50
CA ASN A 348 15.28 3.09 -13.56
C ASN A 348 13.87 3.68 -13.40
N ARG A 349 13.37 3.76 -12.16
CA ARG A 349 12.07 4.36 -11.85
C ARG A 349 12.02 5.86 -12.16
N SER A 350 13.10 6.57 -11.89
CA SER A 350 13.21 8.02 -12.05
C SER A 350 13.60 8.43 -13.48
N GLN A 351 13.89 7.46 -14.36
CA GLN A 351 14.34 7.72 -15.72
C GLN A 351 13.30 8.50 -16.53
N ARG A 352 13.76 9.56 -17.20
CA ARG A 352 13.01 10.34 -18.19
C ARG A 352 13.54 10.09 -19.60
N ILE A 353 12.68 9.59 -20.47
CA ILE A 353 12.99 9.37 -21.88
C ILE A 353 12.49 10.57 -22.66
N LYS A 354 13.38 11.22 -23.42
CA LYS A 354 13.00 12.30 -24.32
C LYS A 354 11.95 11.79 -25.31
N THR A 355 10.85 12.52 -25.45
CA THR A 355 9.71 12.15 -26.32
C THR A 355 10.15 11.80 -27.74
N ARG A 356 11.10 12.55 -28.31
CA ARG A 356 11.66 12.24 -29.64
C ARG A 356 12.27 10.84 -29.69
N LYS A 357 13.21 10.52 -28.79
CA LYS A 357 13.84 9.20 -28.69
C LYS A 357 12.79 8.09 -28.50
N LEU A 358 11.77 8.33 -27.69
CA LEU A 358 10.70 7.36 -27.48
C LEU A 358 9.92 7.08 -28.77
N ASN A 359 9.59 8.10 -29.56
CA ASN A 359 8.88 7.93 -30.82
C ASN A 359 9.77 7.28 -31.89
N ASP A 360 11.03 7.70 -31.99
CA ASP A 360 12.01 7.15 -32.94
C ASP A 360 12.20 5.63 -32.75
N VAL A 361 12.06 5.13 -31.52
CA VAL A 361 12.15 3.70 -31.19
C VAL A 361 10.80 2.98 -31.30
N MET A 362 9.74 3.54 -30.71
CA MET A 362 8.47 2.82 -30.57
C MET A 362 7.61 2.82 -31.82
N LEU A 363 7.62 3.90 -32.62
CA LEU A 363 6.76 3.98 -33.80
C LEU A 363 7.12 2.95 -34.87
N PRO A 364 8.40 2.70 -35.20
CA PRO A 364 8.77 1.61 -36.12
C PRO A 364 8.30 0.23 -35.63
N ILE A 365 8.49 -0.08 -34.34
CA ILE A 365 8.05 -1.35 -33.73
C ILE A 365 6.53 -1.55 -33.87
N ILE A 366 5.76 -0.47 -33.72
CA ILE A 366 4.31 -0.48 -33.89
C ILE A 366 3.90 -0.58 -35.35
N GLN A 367 4.67 0.00 -36.27
CA GLN A 367 4.42 -0.13 -37.72
C GLN A 367 4.62 -1.56 -38.18
N ASP A 368 5.67 -2.23 -37.69
CA ASP A 368 5.97 -3.63 -38.02
C ASP A 368 4.95 -4.60 -37.42
N ASN A 369 4.44 -4.30 -36.23
CA ASN A 369 3.40 -5.10 -35.57
C ASN A 369 2.24 -4.21 -35.11
N PRO A 370 1.33 -3.82 -36.03
CA PRO A 370 0.25 -2.90 -35.73
C PRO A 370 -0.81 -3.53 -34.81
N PRO A 371 -1.60 -2.71 -34.07
CA PRO A 371 -2.69 -3.24 -33.27
C PRO A 371 -3.70 -3.98 -34.17
N PRO A 372 -4.25 -5.11 -33.73
CA PRO A 372 -5.21 -5.88 -34.52
C PRO A 372 -6.46 -5.04 -34.82
N GLY A 373 -6.96 -5.13 -36.06
CA GLY A 373 -8.21 -4.50 -36.46
C GLY A 373 -9.40 -5.12 -35.73
N TYR A 374 -10.43 -4.30 -35.46
CA TYR A 374 -11.67 -4.76 -34.84
C TYR A 374 -12.88 -4.25 -35.62
N LYS A 375 -13.77 -5.14 -36.06
CA LYS A 375 -14.96 -4.81 -36.88
C LYS A 375 -14.63 -3.92 -38.10
N GLY A 376 -13.56 -4.25 -38.83
CA GLY A 376 -13.10 -3.47 -40.00
C GLY A 376 -12.46 -2.12 -39.68
N LYS A 377 -12.31 -1.76 -38.39
CA LYS A 377 -11.66 -0.52 -37.96
C LYS A 377 -10.22 -0.80 -37.53
N TYR A 378 -9.29 0.01 -38.02
CA TYR A 378 -7.87 -0.09 -37.72
C TYR A 378 -7.44 0.98 -36.74
N VAL A 379 -6.70 0.57 -35.71
CA VAL A 379 -6.09 1.48 -34.75
C VAL A 379 -4.76 1.97 -35.32
N LYS A 380 -4.61 3.30 -35.42
CA LYS A 380 -3.36 3.96 -35.80
C LYS A 380 -2.83 4.73 -34.60
N ILE A 381 -1.72 4.25 -34.05
CA ILE A 381 -0.95 4.98 -33.03
C ILE A 381 -0.01 5.94 -33.76
N LYS A 382 -0.07 7.23 -33.43
CA LYS A 382 0.68 8.28 -34.14
C LYS A 382 1.80 8.88 -33.31
N PHE A 383 1.74 8.73 -32.00
CA PHE A 383 2.61 9.43 -31.07
C PHE A 383 2.62 8.73 -29.72
N VAL A 384 3.77 8.76 -29.06
CA VAL A 384 3.97 8.20 -27.72
C VAL A 384 4.69 9.24 -26.86
N SER A 385 4.27 9.40 -25.60
CA SER A 385 4.99 10.26 -24.64
C SER A 385 5.04 9.61 -23.26
N GLN A 386 6.11 9.87 -22.52
CA GLN A 386 6.15 9.59 -21.09
C GLN A 386 5.43 10.70 -20.32
N ILE A 387 4.53 10.33 -19.42
CA ILE A 387 3.81 11.27 -18.55
C ILE A 387 4.76 11.70 -17.41
N PRO A 388 4.81 12.99 -17.04
CA PRO A 388 5.70 13.49 -15.99
C PRO A 388 5.20 13.11 -14.57
N THR A 389 5.17 11.82 -14.26
CA THR A 389 4.83 11.31 -12.91
C THR A 389 6.04 10.62 -12.26
N PRO A 390 6.11 10.48 -10.93
CA PRO A 390 7.24 9.81 -10.24
C PRO A 390 7.47 8.34 -10.63
N THR A 391 6.53 7.75 -11.36
CA THR A 391 6.57 6.36 -11.83
C THR A 391 6.53 6.35 -13.36
N PRO A 392 7.21 5.43 -14.06
CA PRO A 392 7.16 5.38 -15.52
C PRO A 392 5.76 5.08 -16.05
N GLN A 393 5.15 6.08 -16.68
CA GLN A 393 3.83 5.97 -17.30
C GLN A 393 3.91 6.49 -18.73
N PHE A 394 3.32 5.75 -19.67
CA PHE A 394 3.41 6.05 -21.11
C PHE A 394 2.01 6.20 -21.71
N ALA A 395 1.81 7.28 -22.43
CA ALA A 395 0.59 7.55 -23.18
C ALA A 395 0.85 7.32 -24.67
N PHE A 396 0.09 6.41 -25.28
CA PHE A 396 0.08 6.13 -26.71
C PHE A 396 -1.18 6.76 -27.31
N PHE A 397 -0.98 7.73 -28.21
CA PHE A 397 -2.07 8.50 -28.82
C PHE A 397 -2.50 7.87 -30.13
N CYS A 398 -3.77 7.49 -30.19
CA CYS A 398 -4.35 6.79 -31.33
C CYS A 398 -5.77 7.28 -31.66
N ASN A 399 -6.26 6.89 -32.84
CA ASN A 399 -7.60 7.25 -33.31
C ASN A 399 -8.73 6.52 -32.55
N LEU A 400 -8.50 5.29 -32.10
CA LEU A 400 -9.51 4.39 -31.53
C LEU A 400 -8.96 3.63 -30.30
N PRO A 401 -8.67 4.33 -29.19
CA PRO A 401 -8.08 3.72 -27.99
C PRO A 401 -8.91 2.59 -27.40
N GLN A 402 -10.24 2.67 -27.51
CA GLN A 402 -11.18 1.67 -27.00
C GLN A 402 -11.07 0.29 -27.70
N TYR A 403 -10.40 0.21 -28.85
CA TYR A 403 -10.20 -1.06 -29.57
C TYR A 403 -8.84 -1.70 -29.29
N VAL A 404 -7.99 -1.07 -28.49
CA VAL A 404 -6.70 -1.64 -28.09
C VAL A 404 -6.88 -2.52 -26.86
N LYS A 405 -6.81 -3.83 -27.09
CA LYS A 405 -6.94 -4.85 -26.05
C LYS A 405 -5.65 -5.02 -25.25
N ASP A 406 -5.77 -5.57 -24.05
CA ASP A 406 -4.64 -5.75 -23.11
C ASP A 406 -3.47 -6.57 -23.65
N PRO A 407 -3.65 -7.62 -24.50
CA PRO A 407 -2.51 -8.31 -25.10
C PRO A 407 -1.58 -7.37 -25.89
N TYR A 408 -2.15 -6.38 -26.59
CA TYR A 408 -1.35 -5.40 -27.32
C TYR A 408 -0.69 -4.39 -26.38
N LYS A 409 -1.36 -3.99 -25.29
CA LYS A 409 -0.74 -3.14 -24.25
C LYS A 409 0.47 -3.84 -23.61
N ARG A 410 0.36 -5.15 -23.31
CA ARG A 410 1.47 -5.98 -22.80
C ARG A 410 2.62 -6.09 -23.81
N PHE A 411 2.30 -6.22 -25.10
CA PHE A 411 3.32 -6.15 -26.15
C PHE A 411 4.09 -4.83 -26.11
N LEU A 412 3.39 -3.69 -26.02
CA LEU A 412 4.02 -2.36 -25.93
C LEU A 412 4.89 -2.23 -24.66
N GLU A 413 4.38 -2.68 -23.52
CA GLU A 413 5.13 -2.70 -22.26
C GLU A 413 6.43 -3.50 -22.38
N ASN A 414 6.36 -4.73 -22.90
CA ASN A 414 7.53 -5.60 -23.08
C ASN A 414 8.57 -4.97 -24.01
N LYS A 415 8.13 -4.25 -25.05
CA LYS A 415 9.04 -3.52 -25.95
C LYS A 415 9.70 -2.33 -25.25
N ILE A 416 8.95 -1.56 -24.47
CA ILE A 416 9.53 -0.48 -23.65
C ILE A 416 10.57 -1.04 -22.68
N ARG A 417 10.26 -2.13 -21.97
CA ARG A 417 11.20 -2.78 -21.04
C ARG A 417 12.49 -3.20 -21.72
N LYS A 418 12.39 -3.80 -22.91
CA LYS A 418 13.54 -4.25 -23.70
C LYS A 418 14.44 -3.08 -24.13
N GLU A 419 13.87 -1.96 -24.54
CA GLU A 419 14.63 -0.85 -25.15
C GLU A 419 15.13 0.20 -24.14
N PHE A 420 14.50 0.32 -22.97
CA PHE A 420 14.75 1.45 -22.05
C PHE A 420 15.08 1.07 -20.60
N ASP A 421 15.32 -0.20 -20.31
CA ASP A 421 15.60 -0.77 -18.98
C ASP A 421 14.75 -0.19 -17.83
N PHE A 422 13.63 -0.87 -17.56
CA PHE A 422 12.77 -0.60 -16.42
C PHE A 422 12.76 -1.79 -15.44
N THR A 423 13.88 -2.51 -15.36
CA THR A 423 14.06 -3.64 -14.45
C THR A 423 13.66 -3.26 -13.03
N GLY A 424 12.78 -4.05 -12.42
CA GLY A 424 12.26 -3.84 -11.07
C GLY A 424 11.19 -2.74 -10.94
N VAL A 425 10.72 -2.15 -12.04
CA VAL A 425 9.78 -1.01 -12.00
C VAL A 425 8.45 -1.36 -12.66
N PRO A 426 7.31 -1.15 -11.98
CA PRO A 426 5.98 -1.19 -12.59
C PRO A 426 5.82 -0.07 -13.64
N ILE A 427 5.36 -0.43 -14.84
CA ILE A 427 5.07 0.51 -15.93
C ILE A 427 3.56 0.57 -16.13
N SER A 428 3.01 1.77 -16.42
CA SER A 428 1.61 1.89 -16.86
C SER A 428 1.52 2.35 -18.31
N ILE A 429 0.71 1.64 -19.10
CA ILE A 429 0.44 1.95 -20.51
C ILE A 429 -0.99 2.50 -20.63
N PHE A 430 -1.12 3.72 -21.17
CA PHE A 430 -2.40 4.37 -21.42
C PHE A 430 -2.61 4.56 -22.91
N MET A 431 -3.78 4.16 -23.40
CA MET A 431 -4.22 4.47 -24.76
C MET A 431 -5.10 5.72 -24.71
N ARG A 432 -4.67 6.79 -25.37
CA ARG A 432 -5.41 8.06 -25.40
C ARG A 432 -5.92 8.34 -26.81
N LYS A 433 -7.10 8.96 -26.88
CA LYS A 433 -7.62 9.49 -28.14
C LYS A 433 -6.77 10.71 -28.51
N LYS A 434 -6.27 10.73 -29.74
CA LYS A 434 -5.60 11.92 -30.29
C LYS A 434 -6.60 13.06 -30.46
#